data_AF-A0A426GNQ5-F1
#
_entry.id   AF-A0A426GNQ5-F1
#
_cell.length_a   1.000
_cell.length_b   1.000
_cell.length_c   1.000
_cell.angle_alpha   90.00
_cell.angle_beta   90.00
_cell.angle_gamma   90.00
#
_symmetry.space_group_name_H-M   'P 1'
#
loop_
_entity.id
_entity.type
_entity.pdbx_description
1 polymer ?
#
loop_
_entity_poly.entity_id
_entity_poly.type
_entity_poly.pdbx_seq_one_letter_code
_entity_poly.pdbx_strand_id
1 'polypeptide(L)'
;MPTSRLVGDIQPMRLALVSLIALGAVSTAAVAQEQTTAPAATPAPAPAAAPAPAPADQAAPAAAPADQAAPPVAATAAGAAPAETYTAPVRGPRTTDPLSVRLMDVLDRVCKPSVAGGDFAQLVKDYGFKKKKEQWVFALEKPYNITLDNPGSNKNVCTITIDYAQTPEQAQELANALHDYATWENSPQLRLIRNDQTVGSDFRRFTVSWDDAWAGGHAGLVFMRLKKLDETSVGKNFERAQILYSTTSR
;
A
#
# COMPACT_ATOMS: atom_id res chain seq x y z
N MET A 1 64.46 19.96 18.06
CA MET A 1 65.27 18.78 18.42
C MET A 1 64.33 17.64 18.77
N PRO A 2 64.56 16.42 18.28
CA PRO A 2 63.56 15.35 18.19
C PRO A 2 63.67 14.37 19.37
N THR A 3 62.55 13.76 19.74
CA THR A 3 62.55 12.47 20.45
C THR A 3 61.39 11.62 19.97
N SER A 4 61.76 10.49 19.37
CA SER A 4 60.95 9.40 18.85
C SER A 4 60.05 8.74 19.88
N ARG A 5 59.09 7.96 19.35
CA ARG A 5 58.45 6.70 19.84
C ARG A 5 56.97 6.74 19.43
N LEU A 6 56.28 5.70 18.97
CA LEU A 6 56.57 4.28 18.89
C LEU A 6 55.63 3.69 17.80
N VAL A 7 56.17 2.78 16.99
CA VAL A 7 55.45 1.90 16.07
C VAL A 7 54.52 0.99 16.86
N GLY A 8 53.28 0.86 16.41
CA GLY A 8 52.29 -0.06 16.96
C GLY A 8 51.47 -0.68 15.84
N ASP A 9 52.06 -1.68 15.19
CA ASP A 9 51.38 -2.66 14.34
C ASP A 9 50.29 -3.39 15.15
N ILE A 10 49.04 -3.37 14.67
CA ILE A 10 48.03 -4.35 15.04
C ILE A 10 47.51 -4.97 13.76
N GLN A 11 48.01 -6.19 13.48
CA GLN A 11 47.59 -7.00 12.35
C GLN A 11 46.10 -7.41 12.45
N PRO A 12 45.44 -7.60 11.29
CA PRO A 12 44.10 -8.17 11.20
C PRO A 12 44.12 -9.69 11.43
N MET A 13 43.28 -10.17 12.34
CA MET A 13 43.06 -11.60 12.57
C MET A 13 42.26 -12.19 11.39
N ARG A 14 43.00 -12.65 10.38
CA ARG A 14 42.56 -13.59 9.36
C ARG A 14 42.29 -14.94 10.04
N LEU A 15 41.03 -15.28 10.25
CA LEU A 15 40.61 -16.67 10.43
C LEU A 15 40.12 -17.19 9.09
N ALA A 16 41.07 -17.78 8.35
CA ALA A 16 40.79 -18.67 7.24
C ALA A 16 40.41 -20.04 7.82
N LEU A 17 39.19 -20.51 7.56
CA LEU A 17 38.92 -21.94 7.56
C LEU A 17 38.63 -22.36 6.12
N VAL A 18 39.57 -23.15 5.60
CA VAL A 18 39.59 -23.75 4.27
C VAL A 18 39.28 -25.23 4.42
N SER A 19 38.58 -25.76 3.42
CA SER A 19 38.35 -27.18 3.08
C SER A 19 37.23 -27.94 3.82
N LEU A 20 36.20 -28.32 3.07
CA LEU A 20 36.19 -29.64 2.42
C LEU A 20 35.25 -29.65 1.21
N ILE A 21 35.81 -29.99 0.05
CA ILE A 21 35.06 -30.39 -1.14
C ILE A 21 34.80 -31.89 -1.01
N ALA A 22 33.54 -32.29 -1.13
CA ALA A 22 33.18 -33.66 -1.49
C ALA A 22 32.23 -33.61 -2.68
N LEU A 23 32.76 -34.00 -3.85
CA LEU A 23 32.00 -34.30 -5.05
C LEU A 23 31.30 -35.63 -4.85
N GLY A 24 29.97 -35.64 -4.99
CA GLY A 24 29.15 -36.84 -5.05
C GLY A 24 28.08 -36.65 -6.11
N ALA A 25 28.42 -36.97 -7.37
CA ALA A 25 27.43 -37.19 -8.41
C ALA A 25 27.08 -38.68 -8.41
N VAL A 26 25.81 -38.99 -8.15
CA VAL A 26 25.20 -40.27 -8.53
C VAL A 26 23.77 -39.97 -8.96
N SER A 27 23.55 -40.00 -10.27
CA SER A 27 22.23 -40.21 -10.85
C SER A 27 21.79 -41.64 -10.55
N THR A 28 20.55 -41.84 -10.08
CA THR A 28 19.58 -42.86 -10.55
C THR A 28 18.43 -43.05 -9.56
N ALA A 29 17.28 -43.39 -10.13
CA ALA A 29 16.06 -43.93 -9.52
C ALA A 29 15.14 -42.95 -8.76
N ALA A 30 14.15 -42.47 -9.51
CA ALA A 30 12.81 -42.22 -8.99
C ALA A 30 12.35 -43.45 -8.20
N VAL A 31 12.16 -43.30 -6.89
CA VAL A 31 11.39 -44.26 -6.10
C VAL A 31 9.97 -43.72 -6.08
N ALA A 32 9.14 -44.32 -6.92
CA ALA A 32 7.71 -44.31 -6.75
C ALA A 32 7.43 -44.94 -5.37
N GLN A 33 7.01 -44.14 -4.40
CA GLN A 33 6.26 -44.68 -3.27
C GLN A 33 4.85 -44.92 -3.78
N GLU A 34 4.62 -46.18 -4.12
CA GLU A 34 3.30 -46.77 -4.31
C GLU A 34 2.56 -46.65 -2.97
N GLN A 35 1.78 -45.58 -2.82
CA GLN A 35 0.82 -45.47 -1.73
C GLN A 35 -0.42 -46.25 -2.17
N THR A 36 -0.50 -47.48 -1.67
CA THR A 36 -1.66 -48.35 -1.75
C THR A 36 -2.94 -47.57 -1.45
N THR A 37 -3.88 -47.70 -2.38
CA THR A 37 -5.26 -47.24 -2.32
C THR A 37 -5.94 -47.66 -1.02
N ALA A 38 -6.37 -46.67 -0.24
CA ALA A 38 -7.43 -46.81 0.75
C ALA A 38 -8.70 -46.13 0.20
N PRO A 39 -9.92 -46.64 0.48
CA PRO A 39 -11.13 -46.24 -0.21
C PRO A 39 -11.48 -44.77 0.05
N ALA A 40 -12.04 -44.11 -0.97
CA ALA A 40 -12.69 -42.82 -0.80
C ALA A 40 -13.76 -42.93 0.29
N ALA A 41 -13.61 -42.17 1.38
CA ALA A 41 -14.66 -42.00 2.36
C ALA A 41 -15.81 -41.23 1.71
N THR A 42 -16.97 -41.87 1.63
CA THR A 42 -18.24 -41.26 1.25
C THR A 42 -18.51 -40.05 2.17
N PRO A 43 -18.91 -38.88 1.65
CA PRO A 43 -19.33 -37.78 2.51
C PRO A 43 -20.55 -38.21 3.33
N ALA A 44 -20.52 -37.99 4.64
CA ALA A 44 -21.70 -38.16 5.48
C ALA A 44 -22.80 -37.17 5.03
N PRO A 45 -24.07 -37.58 4.95
CA PRO A 45 -25.16 -36.68 4.61
C PRO A 45 -25.31 -35.60 5.70
N ALA A 46 -25.42 -34.34 5.26
CA ALA A 46 -25.75 -33.23 6.11
C ALA A 46 -27.13 -33.46 6.78
N PRO A 47 -27.33 -33.08 8.05
CA PRO A 47 -28.63 -33.14 8.69
C PRO A 47 -29.66 -32.31 7.91
N ALA A 48 -30.83 -32.90 7.66
CA ALA A 48 -31.96 -32.22 7.06
C ALA A 48 -32.38 -31.00 7.90
N ALA A 49 -32.58 -29.86 7.24
CA ALA A 49 -33.18 -28.69 7.84
C ALA A 49 -34.59 -29.02 8.35
N ALA A 50 -34.87 -28.67 9.60
CA ALA A 50 -36.21 -28.75 10.16
C ALA A 50 -37.18 -27.80 9.41
N PRO A 51 -38.46 -28.16 9.26
CA PRO A 51 -39.42 -27.31 8.57
C PRO A 51 -39.69 -26.02 9.34
N ALA A 52 -39.73 -24.90 8.62
CA ALA A 52 -40.25 -23.64 9.14
C ALA A 52 -41.77 -23.80 9.46
N PRO A 53 -42.25 -23.33 10.62
CA PRO A 53 -43.68 -23.33 10.90
C PRO A 53 -44.41 -22.31 10.04
N ALA A 54 -45.62 -22.68 9.60
CA ALA A 54 -46.54 -21.85 8.83
C ALA A 54 -47.06 -20.65 9.64
N PRO A 55 -47.49 -19.56 9.00
CA PRO A 55 -48.17 -18.45 9.69
C PRO A 55 -49.55 -18.90 10.15
N ALA A 56 -49.84 -18.76 11.44
CA ALA A 56 -51.19 -18.88 11.99
C ALA A 56 -51.83 -17.50 12.11
N ASP A 57 -53.12 -17.48 11.78
CA ASP A 57 -54.02 -16.33 11.73
C ASP A 57 -54.26 -15.61 13.05
N GLN A 58 -54.79 -14.40 12.86
CA GLN A 58 -55.12 -13.32 13.79
C GLN A 58 -55.91 -13.71 15.04
N ALA A 59 -55.54 -13.06 16.16
CA ALA A 59 -56.47 -12.75 17.26
C ALA A 59 -56.27 -11.28 17.69
N ALA A 60 -57.40 -10.60 17.91
CA ALA A 60 -57.58 -9.15 17.97
C ALA A 60 -56.85 -8.43 19.13
N PRO A 61 -56.48 -7.15 18.97
CA PRO A 61 -56.09 -6.30 20.09
C PRO A 61 -57.32 -5.84 20.89
N ALA A 62 -57.16 -5.84 22.22
CA ALA A 62 -58.08 -5.24 23.17
C ALA A 62 -58.19 -3.71 22.97
N ALA A 63 -59.39 -3.19 23.23
CA ALA A 63 -59.76 -1.79 23.08
C ALA A 63 -58.96 -0.85 24.00
N ALA A 64 -58.49 0.26 23.44
CA ALA A 64 -58.02 1.44 24.16
C ALA A 64 -59.06 2.59 24.02
N PRO A 65 -59.13 3.54 24.98
CA PRO A 65 -60.23 4.49 25.09
C PRO A 65 -60.20 5.60 24.03
N ALA A 66 -61.36 6.21 23.85
CA ALA A 66 -61.75 7.11 22.78
C ALA A 66 -61.02 8.47 22.70
N ASP A 67 -60.95 8.95 21.45
CA ASP A 67 -60.98 10.31 20.91
C ASP A 67 -60.59 11.51 21.79
N GLN A 68 -59.48 12.14 21.39
CA GLN A 68 -59.41 13.60 21.28
C GLN A 68 -58.83 13.97 19.91
N ALA A 69 -59.67 14.61 19.09
CA ALA A 69 -59.33 15.09 17.76
C ALA A 69 -58.24 16.17 17.81
N ALA A 70 -57.08 15.90 17.20
CA ALA A 70 -56.10 16.91 16.82
C ALA A 70 -56.40 17.39 15.38
N PRO A 71 -56.24 18.70 15.08
CA PRO A 71 -56.57 19.26 13.77
C PRO A 71 -55.66 18.67 12.67
N PRO A 72 -56.11 18.64 11.39
CA PRO A 72 -55.37 18.04 10.31
C PRO A 72 -54.07 18.81 10.06
N VAL A 73 -52.94 18.18 10.33
CA VAL A 73 -51.64 18.67 9.88
C VAL A 73 -51.54 18.33 8.40
N ALA A 74 -51.50 19.35 7.55
CA ALA A 74 -51.29 19.18 6.12
C ALA A 74 -50.00 18.38 5.88
N ALA A 75 -50.08 17.33 5.06
CA ALA A 75 -48.91 16.61 4.60
C ALA A 75 -48.00 17.61 3.86
N THR A 76 -46.84 17.89 4.44
CA THR A 76 -45.75 18.56 3.74
C THR A 76 -45.41 17.69 2.53
N ALA A 77 -45.62 18.26 1.34
CA ALA A 77 -45.14 17.67 0.10
C ALA A 77 -43.67 17.30 0.28
N ALA A 78 -43.31 16.07 -0.10
CA ALA A 78 -41.93 15.62 -0.15
C ALA A 78 -41.15 16.61 -1.01
N GLY A 79 -40.42 17.52 -0.36
CA GLY A 79 -39.44 18.36 -1.03
C GLY A 79 -38.45 17.43 -1.70
N ALA A 80 -38.31 17.56 -3.02
CA ALA A 80 -37.17 16.97 -3.70
C ALA A 80 -35.91 17.37 -2.93
N ALA A 81 -35.16 16.37 -2.46
CA ALA A 81 -33.84 16.62 -1.90
C ALA A 81 -33.08 17.49 -2.90
N PRO A 82 -32.48 18.62 -2.48
CA PRO A 82 -31.66 19.39 -3.40
C PRO A 82 -30.62 18.43 -3.96
N ALA A 83 -30.53 18.36 -5.29
CA ALA A 83 -29.37 17.77 -5.91
C ALA A 83 -28.17 18.47 -5.27
N GLU A 84 -27.34 17.73 -4.53
CA GLU A 84 -26.07 18.28 -4.07
C GLU A 84 -25.33 18.71 -5.32
N THR A 85 -25.31 20.01 -5.58
CA THR A 85 -24.52 20.59 -6.64
C THR A 85 -23.08 20.37 -6.23
N TYR A 86 -22.51 19.23 -6.66
CA TYR A 86 -21.11 18.91 -6.45
C TYR A 86 -20.29 20.09 -6.97
N THR A 87 -19.78 20.88 -6.04
CA THR A 87 -18.84 21.94 -6.37
C THR A 87 -17.49 21.25 -6.38
N ALA A 88 -16.96 21.00 -7.57
CA ALA A 88 -15.62 20.48 -7.72
C ALA A 88 -14.67 21.37 -6.90
N PRO A 89 -13.87 20.80 -5.97
CA PRO A 89 -12.98 21.62 -5.16
C PRO A 89 -12.05 22.44 -6.06
N VAL A 90 -11.84 23.71 -5.74
CA VAL A 90 -10.90 24.54 -6.50
C VAL A 90 -9.49 24.07 -6.16
N ARG A 91 -8.74 23.68 -7.20
CA ARG A 91 -7.37 23.21 -7.06
C ARG A 91 -6.47 24.34 -6.55
N GLY A 92 -5.66 24.06 -5.52
CA GLY A 92 -4.55 24.94 -5.12
C GLY A 92 -3.43 25.00 -6.18
N PRO A 93 -2.45 25.91 -6.01
CA PRO A 93 -1.26 25.89 -6.84
C PRO A 93 -0.54 24.55 -6.74
N ARG A 94 0.04 24.06 -7.84
CA ARG A 94 0.83 22.82 -7.82
C ARG A 94 2.00 22.97 -6.85
N THR A 95 2.38 21.87 -6.20
CA THR A 95 3.63 21.81 -5.44
C THR A 95 4.82 22.26 -6.31
N THR A 96 5.73 23.01 -5.70
CA THR A 96 7.03 23.37 -6.29
C THR A 96 8.19 22.73 -5.52
N ASP A 97 7.89 21.92 -4.51
CA ASP A 97 8.88 21.18 -3.74
C ASP A 97 9.64 20.20 -4.65
N PRO A 98 10.97 20.29 -4.77
CA PRO A 98 11.74 19.48 -5.69
C PRO A 98 11.57 17.97 -5.48
N LEU A 99 11.43 17.51 -4.23
CA LEU A 99 11.22 16.09 -3.93
C LEU A 99 9.83 15.65 -4.42
N SER A 100 8.79 16.41 -4.09
CA SER A 100 7.41 16.10 -4.47
C SER A 100 7.21 16.10 -5.97
N VAL A 101 7.74 17.11 -6.68
CA VAL A 101 7.73 17.17 -8.15
C VAL A 101 8.44 15.96 -8.75
N ARG A 102 9.60 15.60 -8.20
CA ARG A 102 10.36 14.43 -8.66
C ARG A 102 9.60 13.12 -8.45
N LEU A 103 8.90 12.98 -7.32
CA LEU A 103 8.10 11.81 -7.00
C LEU A 103 6.92 11.66 -7.97
N MET A 104 6.21 12.74 -8.31
CA MET A 104 5.12 12.69 -9.29
C MET A 104 5.63 12.29 -10.68
N ASP A 105 6.80 12.80 -11.08
CA ASP A 105 7.41 12.42 -12.36
C ASP A 105 7.83 10.93 -12.39
N VAL A 106 8.28 10.36 -11.26
CA VAL A 106 8.51 8.91 -11.13
C VAL A 106 7.20 8.13 -11.26
N LEU A 107 6.12 8.61 -10.63
CA LEU A 107 4.81 7.96 -10.73
C LEU A 107 4.34 7.91 -12.19
N ASP A 108 4.45 9.02 -12.92
CA ASP A 108 3.97 9.12 -14.30
C ASP A 108 4.87 8.43 -15.32
N ARG A 109 6.19 8.58 -15.21
CA ARG A 109 7.12 8.08 -16.23
C ARG A 109 7.62 6.67 -15.99
N VAL A 110 7.49 6.16 -14.76
CA VAL A 110 7.99 4.83 -14.40
C VAL A 110 6.87 3.96 -13.87
N CYS A 111 6.20 4.35 -12.79
CA CYS A 111 5.26 3.44 -12.13
C CYS A 111 4.02 3.14 -12.97
N LYS A 112 3.33 4.16 -13.49
CA LYS A 112 2.17 4.02 -14.38
C LYS A 112 2.45 3.11 -15.59
N PRO A 113 3.47 3.38 -16.43
CA PRO A 113 3.75 2.52 -17.56
C PRO A 113 4.22 1.12 -17.14
N SER A 114 4.94 0.99 -16.01
CA SER A 114 5.35 -0.32 -15.50
C SER A 114 4.17 -1.20 -15.12
N VAL A 115 3.20 -0.68 -14.34
CA VAL A 115 2.02 -1.48 -13.93
C VAL A 115 1.04 -1.71 -15.08
N ALA A 116 1.14 -0.94 -16.15
CA ALA A 116 0.44 -1.17 -17.42
C ALA A 116 1.14 -2.22 -18.32
N GLY A 117 2.21 -2.87 -17.85
CA GLY A 117 2.92 -3.93 -18.58
C GLY A 117 4.18 -3.48 -19.33
N GLY A 118 4.63 -2.23 -19.15
CA GLY A 118 5.89 -1.74 -19.70
C GLY A 118 7.12 -2.42 -19.11
N ASP A 119 8.25 -2.33 -19.81
CA ASP A 119 9.53 -2.86 -19.31
C ASP A 119 10.05 -1.98 -18.17
N PHE A 120 9.81 -2.40 -16.93
CA PHE A 120 10.27 -1.71 -15.73
C PHE A 120 11.76 -1.42 -15.75
N ALA A 121 12.60 -2.37 -16.17
CA ALA A 121 14.05 -2.23 -16.12
C ALA A 121 14.55 -1.20 -17.15
N GLN A 122 13.87 -1.07 -18.29
CA GLN A 122 14.13 0.01 -19.24
C GLN A 122 13.66 1.36 -18.68
N LEU A 123 12.42 1.44 -18.20
CA LEU A 123 11.82 2.67 -17.66
C LEU A 123 12.67 3.29 -16.54
N VAL A 124 13.12 2.49 -15.56
CA VAL A 124 13.95 2.99 -14.45
C VAL A 124 15.33 3.48 -14.92
N LYS A 125 15.94 2.80 -15.91
CA LYS A 125 17.23 3.22 -16.47
C LYS A 125 17.12 4.50 -17.26
N ASP A 126 16.10 4.60 -18.12
CA ASP A 126 15.84 5.78 -18.95
C ASP A 126 15.53 7.00 -18.09
N TYR A 127 14.87 6.80 -16.95
CA TYR A 127 14.64 7.86 -15.97
C TYR A 127 15.93 8.28 -15.22
N GLY A 128 16.94 7.42 -15.14
CA GLY A 128 18.23 7.70 -14.50
C GLY A 128 18.43 7.06 -13.12
N PHE A 129 17.61 6.07 -12.73
CA PHE A 129 17.88 5.28 -11.54
C PHE A 129 19.12 4.39 -11.73
N LYS A 130 19.85 4.17 -10.64
CA LYS A 130 21.01 3.27 -10.61
C LYS A 130 20.68 2.02 -9.81
N LYS A 131 20.92 0.84 -10.39
CA LYS A 131 20.75 -0.43 -9.69
C LYS A 131 21.72 -0.51 -8.51
N LYS A 132 21.20 -0.83 -7.31
CA LYS A 132 21.95 -1.11 -6.10
C LYS A 132 21.37 -2.37 -5.46
N LYS A 133 22.10 -3.48 -5.56
CA LYS A 133 21.60 -4.82 -5.18
C LYS A 133 20.27 -5.10 -5.91
N GLU A 134 19.21 -5.42 -5.17
CA GLU A 134 17.87 -5.74 -5.68
C GLU A 134 16.93 -4.53 -5.79
N GLN A 135 17.47 -3.31 -5.70
CA GLN A 135 16.68 -2.08 -5.77
C GLN A 135 17.27 -1.11 -6.79
N TRP A 136 16.45 -0.17 -7.24
CA TRP A 136 16.84 0.93 -8.11
C TRP A 136 16.81 2.22 -7.32
N VAL A 137 17.93 2.93 -7.24
CA VAL A 137 18.06 4.12 -6.40
C VAL A 137 18.35 5.35 -7.24
N PHE A 138 17.49 6.35 -7.10
CA PHE A 138 17.73 7.71 -7.55
C PHE A 138 18.22 8.52 -6.35
N ALA A 139 19.50 8.86 -6.36
CA ALA A 139 20.10 9.62 -5.28
C ALA A 139 19.67 11.09 -5.37
N LEU A 140 19.23 11.64 -4.25
CA LEU A 140 19.03 13.08 -4.07
C LEU A 140 20.21 13.63 -3.25
N GLU A 141 20.05 14.82 -2.68
CA GLU A 141 21.00 15.30 -1.68
C GLU A 141 21.04 14.34 -0.50
N LYS A 142 22.24 13.94 -0.06
CA LYS A 142 22.39 12.99 1.05
C LYS A 142 21.76 13.57 2.32
N PRO A 143 21.01 12.77 3.11
CA PRO A 143 20.84 11.31 3.01
C PRO A 143 19.64 10.84 2.15
N TYR A 144 18.99 11.73 1.43
CA TYR A 144 17.70 11.50 0.77
C TYR A 144 17.83 10.72 -0.53
N ASN A 145 16.80 9.94 -0.83
CA ASN A 145 16.74 9.15 -2.05
C ASN A 145 15.30 8.75 -2.38
N ILE A 146 15.08 8.42 -3.64
CA ILE A 146 13.93 7.65 -4.10
C ILE A 146 14.44 6.27 -4.50
N THR A 147 13.81 5.24 -3.98
CA THR A 147 14.14 3.85 -4.26
C THR A 147 12.93 3.14 -4.84
N LEU A 148 13.12 2.39 -5.92
CA LEU A 148 12.12 1.53 -6.52
C LEU A 148 12.51 0.07 -6.32
N ASP A 149 11.56 -0.75 -5.88
CA ASP A 149 11.74 -2.19 -5.78
C ASP A 149 11.53 -2.84 -7.15
N ASN A 150 12.25 -3.93 -7.43
CA ASN A 150 11.95 -4.73 -8.62
C ASN A 150 10.52 -5.30 -8.52
N PRO A 151 9.73 -5.29 -9.61
CA PRO A 151 8.45 -5.97 -9.64
C PRO A 151 8.60 -7.43 -9.26
N GLY A 152 7.83 -7.88 -8.27
CA GLY A 152 7.74 -9.28 -7.89
C GLY A 152 6.82 -10.07 -8.83
N SER A 153 6.22 -11.14 -8.31
CA SER A 153 5.18 -11.89 -9.04
C SER A 153 3.95 -11.04 -9.33
N ASN A 154 3.62 -10.07 -8.46
CA ASN A 154 2.58 -9.09 -8.72
C ASN A 154 3.19 -7.89 -9.48
N LYS A 155 3.00 -7.89 -10.79
CA LYS A 155 3.48 -6.81 -11.68
C LYS A 155 2.58 -5.57 -11.69
N ASN A 156 1.42 -5.65 -11.04
CA ASN A 156 0.45 -4.57 -11.03
C ASN A 156 0.70 -3.56 -9.89
N VAL A 157 1.85 -3.65 -9.20
CA VAL A 157 2.22 -2.75 -8.11
C VAL A 157 3.63 -2.22 -8.36
N CYS A 158 3.76 -0.89 -8.35
CA CYS A 158 5.03 -0.18 -8.29
C CYS A 158 5.24 0.31 -6.86
N THR A 159 6.27 -0.19 -6.19
CA THR A 159 6.62 0.20 -4.81
C THR A 159 7.78 1.20 -4.82
N ILE A 160 7.53 2.37 -4.23
CA ILE A 160 8.50 3.43 -4.04
C ILE A 160 8.80 3.54 -2.56
N THR A 161 10.07 3.60 -2.18
CA THR A 161 10.50 4.04 -0.86
C THR A 161 11.20 5.39 -1.00
N ILE A 162 10.82 6.36 -0.18
CA ILE A 162 11.47 7.67 -0.13
C ILE A 162 12.10 7.88 1.24
N ASP A 163 13.35 8.35 1.23
CA ASP A 163 14.02 8.90 2.40
C ASP A 163 14.06 10.42 2.25
N TYR A 164 13.49 11.16 3.21
CA TYR A 164 13.28 12.61 3.12
C TYR A 164 13.59 13.33 4.43
N ALA A 165 13.57 14.66 4.41
CA ALA A 165 13.92 15.48 5.57
C ALA A 165 13.06 15.20 6.80
N GLN A 166 13.68 15.22 7.99
CA GLN A 166 12.99 15.03 9.28
C GLN A 166 12.25 16.29 9.74
N THR A 167 11.43 16.86 8.87
CA THR A 167 10.62 18.03 9.18
C THR A 167 9.13 17.73 8.97
N PRO A 168 8.24 18.21 9.84
CA PRO A 168 6.81 18.02 9.66
C PRO A 168 6.29 18.68 8.38
N GLU A 169 6.90 19.79 7.96
CA GLU A 169 6.57 20.52 6.73
C GLU A 169 6.78 19.63 5.49
N GLN A 170 7.92 18.94 5.40
CA GLN A 170 8.19 18.04 4.26
C GLN A 170 7.21 16.87 4.21
N ALA A 171 6.84 16.33 5.37
CA ALA A 171 5.87 15.23 5.44
C ALA A 171 4.47 15.68 5.01
N GLN A 172 4.05 16.89 5.38
CA GLN A 172 2.78 17.47 4.97
C GLN A 172 2.79 17.82 3.48
N GLU A 173 3.89 18.38 2.98
CA GLU A 173 4.04 18.72 1.57
C GLU A 173 3.91 17.50 0.67
N LEU A 174 4.55 16.39 1.03
CA LEU A 174 4.40 15.11 0.31
C LEU A 174 2.94 14.61 0.32
N ALA A 175 2.25 14.73 1.45
CA ALA A 175 0.85 14.32 1.56
C ALA A 175 -0.06 15.17 0.66
N ASN A 176 0.14 16.48 0.67
CA ASN A 176 -0.61 17.43 -0.17
C ASN A 176 -0.34 17.18 -1.66
N ALA A 177 0.93 17.01 -2.05
CA ALA A 177 1.32 16.75 -3.42
C ALA A 177 0.72 15.44 -3.95
N LEU A 178 0.76 14.37 -3.15
CA LEU A 178 0.14 13.08 -3.52
C LEU A 178 -1.38 13.18 -3.59
N HIS A 179 -2.02 13.95 -2.68
CA HIS A 179 -3.45 14.21 -2.74
C HIS A 179 -3.84 14.95 -4.02
N ASP A 180 -3.11 16.00 -4.37
CA ASP A 180 -3.34 16.78 -5.58
C ASP A 180 -3.14 15.95 -6.83
N TYR A 181 -2.07 15.15 -6.86
CA TYR A 181 -1.80 14.22 -7.96
C TYR A 181 -2.94 13.22 -8.12
N ALA A 182 -3.33 12.55 -7.04
CA ALA A 182 -4.40 11.57 -7.02
C ALA A 182 -5.73 12.17 -7.52
N THR A 183 -6.08 13.35 -7.02
CA THR A 183 -7.39 13.97 -7.26
C THR A 183 -7.48 14.67 -8.62
N TRP A 184 -6.39 15.28 -9.11
CA TRP A 184 -6.44 16.19 -10.25
C TRP A 184 -5.59 15.77 -11.44
N GLU A 185 -4.51 15.03 -11.24
CA GLU A 185 -3.52 14.72 -12.29
C GLU A 185 -3.62 13.27 -12.76
N ASN A 186 -4.01 12.36 -11.88
CA ASN A 186 -4.27 10.98 -12.25
C ASN A 186 -5.55 10.89 -13.08
N SER A 187 -5.52 10.05 -14.12
CA SER A 187 -6.68 9.71 -14.93
C SER A 187 -6.81 8.17 -14.94
N PRO A 188 -7.94 7.62 -14.46
CA PRO A 188 -9.06 8.31 -13.81
C PRO A 188 -8.66 8.96 -12.48
N GLN A 189 -9.40 9.97 -12.01
CA GLN A 189 -9.10 10.59 -10.71
C GLN A 189 -9.25 9.56 -9.59
N LEU A 190 -8.36 9.59 -8.62
CA LEU A 190 -8.45 8.78 -7.42
C LEU A 190 -9.11 9.61 -6.31
N ARG A 191 -10.01 9.00 -5.55
CA ARG A 191 -10.68 9.60 -4.39
C ARG A 191 -10.12 9.04 -3.12
N LEU A 192 -10.02 9.89 -2.09
CA LEU A 192 -9.54 9.49 -0.78
C LEU A 192 -10.46 8.42 -0.18
N ILE A 193 -9.88 7.29 0.24
CA ILE A 193 -10.60 6.16 0.85
C ILE A 193 -10.16 5.86 2.28
N ARG A 194 -8.91 6.18 2.64
CA ARG A 194 -8.37 5.91 3.97
C ARG A 194 -7.44 7.03 4.39
N ASN A 195 -7.55 7.40 5.67
CA ASN A 195 -6.58 8.22 6.38
C ASN A 195 -6.55 7.74 7.82
N ASP A 196 -5.65 6.81 8.12
CA ASP A 196 -5.62 6.11 9.39
C ASP A 196 -4.20 5.87 9.89
N GLN A 197 -4.14 5.37 11.12
CA GLN A 197 -2.90 4.99 11.77
C GLN A 197 -3.02 3.56 12.27
N THR A 198 -2.01 2.75 11.97
CA THR A 198 -1.90 1.38 12.48
C THR A 198 -0.56 1.17 13.15
N VAL A 199 -0.52 0.33 14.19
CA VAL A 199 0.71 -0.07 14.87
C VAL A 199 0.99 -1.52 14.52
N GLY A 200 2.04 -1.76 13.73
CA GLY A 200 2.52 -3.10 13.43
C GLY A 200 3.58 -3.57 14.43
N SER A 201 4.14 -4.76 14.18
CA SER A 201 5.27 -5.30 14.96
C SER A 201 6.55 -4.48 14.83
N ASP A 202 6.77 -3.85 13.67
CA ASP A 202 8.06 -3.22 13.35
C ASP A 202 7.96 -1.68 13.28
N PHE A 203 6.81 -1.18 12.81
CA PHE A 203 6.59 0.23 12.57
C PHE A 203 5.16 0.65 12.92
N ARG A 204 5.05 1.89 13.37
CA ARG A 204 3.81 2.66 13.32
C ARG A 204 3.67 3.24 11.91
N ARG A 205 2.51 2.99 11.29
CA ARG A 205 2.22 3.37 9.90
C ARG A 205 1.09 4.38 9.89
N PHE A 206 1.33 5.53 9.27
CA PHE A 206 0.31 6.53 9.00
C PHE A 206 -0.03 6.43 7.53
N THR A 207 -1.22 5.93 7.20
CA THR A 207 -1.59 5.65 5.82
C THR A 207 -2.62 6.62 5.32
N VAL A 208 -2.38 7.15 4.14
CA VAL A 208 -3.38 7.81 3.32
C VAL A 208 -3.50 7.02 2.02
N SER A 209 -4.70 6.68 1.57
CA SER A 209 -4.88 5.99 0.30
C SER A 209 -6.04 6.54 -0.51
N TRP A 210 -5.90 6.43 -1.83
CA TRP A 210 -6.87 6.85 -2.82
C TRP A 210 -7.12 5.73 -3.82
N ASP A 211 -8.35 5.60 -4.31
CA ASP A 211 -8.69 4.67 -5.39
C ASP A 211 -9.69 5.28 -6.38
N ASP A 212 -9.88 4.60 -7.51
CA ASP A 212 -10.89 4.94 -8.51
C ASP A 212 -12.11 4.01 -8.43
N ALA A 213 -12.51 3.54 -7.25
CA ALA A 213 -13.68 2.65 -7.13
C ALA A 213 -14.96 3.26 -7.73
N TRP A 214 -15.05 4.60 -7.70
CA TRP A 214 -16.11 5.38 -8.35
C TRP A 214 -16.07 5.37 -9.89
N ALA A 215 -14.95 4.95 -10.48
CA ALA A 215 -14.67 4.90 -11.91
C ALA A 215 -14.16 3.51 -12.37
N GLY A 216 -14.65 2.44 -11.74
CA GLY A 216 -14.38 1.05 -12.15
C GLY A 216 -13.36 0.28 -11.31
N GLY A 217 -12.64 0.94 -10.39
CA GLY A 217 -11.77 0.27 -9.42
C GLY A 217 -10.52 -0.36 -10.03
N HIS A 218 -9.88 0.35 -10.95
CA HIS A 218 -8.71 -0.12 -11.69
C HIS A 218 -7.38 0.43 -11.22
N ALA A 219 -7.37 1.45 -10.36
CA ALA A 219 -6.16 2.10 -9.89
C ALA A 219 -6.24 2.48 -8.41
N GLY A 220 -5.12 2.32 -7.71
CA GLY A 220 -4.99 2.68 -6.31
C GLY A 220 -3.62 3.30 -6.01
N LEU A 221 -3.62 4.31 -5.14
CA LEU A 221 -2.43 4.97 -4.62
C LEU A 221 -2.45 4.87 -3.09
N VAL A 222 -1.34 4.44 -2.51
CA VAL A 222 -1.15 4.38 -1.06
C VAL A 222 0.09 5.16 -0.69
N PHE A 223 0.00 6.02 0.31
CA PHE A 223 1.09 6.72 0.94
C PHE A 223 1.19 6.32 2.41
N MET A 224 2.30 5.72 2.81
CA MET A 224 2.54 5.26 4.17
C MET A 224 3.77 5.94 4.75
N ARG A 225 3.59 6.82 5.74
CA ARG A 225 4.71 7.32 6.55
C ARG A 225 5.03 6.28 7.62
N LEU A 226 6.32 6.02 7.79
CA LEU A 226 6.82 5.04 8.76
C LEU A 226 7.48 5.75 9.93
N LYS A 227 7.11 5.36 11.13
CA LYS A 227 7.79 5.72 12.39
C LYS A 227 8.13 4.45 13.14
N LYS A 228 9.19 4.49 13.94
CA LYS A 228 9.46 3.42 14.92
C LYS A 228 8.33 3.35 15.95
N LEU A 229 8.27 2.27 16.71
CA LEU A 229 7.22 2.08 17.72
C LEU A 229 7.26 3.13 18.84
N ASP A 230 8.45 3.65 19.13
CA ASP A 230 8.70 4.78 20.04
C ASP A 230 8.47 6.16 19.39
N GLU A 231 7.86 6.20 18.20
CA GLU A 231 7.52 7.39 17.41
C GLU A 231 8.73 8.18 16.87
N THR A 232 9.95 7.70 17.11
CA THR A 232 11.14 8.29 16.53
C THR A 232 11.27 7.95 15.04
N SER A 233 12.09 8.75 14.35
CA SER A 233 12.35 8.56 12.92
C SER A 233 12.99 7.21 12.62
N VAL A 234 12.65 6.64 11.46
CA VAL A 234 13.20 5.36 11.00
C VAL A 234 14.71 5.48 10.73
N GLY A 235 15.12 6.55 10.05
CA GLY A 235 16.52 6.89 9.81
C GLY A 235 17.11 7.78 10.90
N LYS A 236 18.44 7.82 11.00
CA LYS A 236 19.14 8.74 11.91
C LYS A 236 18.91 10.21 11.51
N ASN A 237 18.93 10.50 10.20
CA ASN A 237 18.87 11.86 9.64
C ASN A 237 17.82 11.98 8.50
N PHE A 238 16.88 11.04 8.43
CA PHE A 238 15.80 11.04 7.45
C PHE A 238 14.53 10.41 8.04
N GLU A 239 13.37 10.84 7.53
CA GLU A 239 12.13 10.08 7.63
C GLU A 239 12.00 9.16 6.43
N ARG A 240 11.20 8.10 6.58
CA ARG A 240 10.91 7.16 5.51
C ARG A 240 9.42 7.07 5.25
N ALA A 241 9.06 7.09 3.98
CA ALA A 241 7.72 6.72 3.54
C ALA A 241 7.76 5.71 2.40
N GLN A 242 6.69 4.95 2.26
CA GLN A 242 6.47 4.02 1.17
C GLN A 242 5.23 4.46 0.39
N ILE A 243 5.36 4.48 -0.93
CA ILE A 243 4.28 4.79 -1.87
C ILE A 243 4.04 3.56 -2.71
N LEU A 244 2.78 3.16 -2.85
CA LEU A 244 2.39 2.06 -3.73
C LEU A 244 1.43 2.61 -4.76
N TYR A 245 1.82 2.55 -6.02
CA TYR A 245 0.91 2.75 -7.14
C TYR A 245 0.52 1.39 -7.69
N SER A 246 -0.76 1.16 -7.85
CA SER A 246 -1.27 -0.14 -8.28
C SER A 246 -2.38 -0.01 -9.29
N THR A 247 -2.49 -1.03 -10.13
CA THR A 247 -3.67 -1.26 -10.96
C THR A 247 -4.27 -2.63 -10.63
N THR A 248 -5.58 -2.82 -10.86
CA THR A 248 -6.11 -4.18 -10.93
C THR A 248 -5.79 -4.75 -12.32
N SER A 249 -5.48 -6.04 -12.38
CA SER A 249 -5.24 -6.72 -13.67
C SER A 249 -6.43 -6.48 -14.58
N ARG A 250 -6.18 -6.09 -15.83
CA ARG A 250 -7.19 -6.28 -16.89
C ARG A 250 -7.48 -7.76 -17.09
#